data_AF-A0ABD0RTY6-F1
#
_entry.id   AF-A0ABD0RTY6-F1
#
_cell.length_a   1.000
_cell.length_b   1.000
_cell.length_c   1.000
_cell.angle_alpha   90.00
_cell.angle_beta   90.00
_cell.angle_gamma   90.00
#
_symmetry.space_group_name_H-M   'P 1'
#
loop_
_entity.id
_entity.type
_entity.pdbx_description
1 polymer ?
#
loop_
_entity_poly.entity_id
_entity_poly.type
_entity_poly.pdbx_seq_one_letter_code
_entity_poly.pdbx_strand_id
1 'polypeptide(L)' 'LINGSAGIVEGDSVTLNCSSDSNPPPKLDWFKGGMFVGSGRIYSISKISSDHSGEYKCKSRNKHGEKYSDAVTLNV' A
#
# COMPACT_ATOMS: atom_id res chain seq x y z
N LEU A 1 -13.41 -7.89 -14.84
CA LEU A 1 -14.54 -8.06 -13.90
C LEU A 1 -13.95 -8.46 -12.55
N ILE A 2 -13.72 -7.49 -11.66
CA ILE A 2 -13.18 -7.78 -10.33
C ILE A 2 -14.38 -7.80 -9.39
N ASN A 3 -14.80 -9.02 -9.04
CA ASN A 3 -15.87 -9.28 -8.10
C ASN A 3 -15.24 -9.29 -6.70
N GLY A 4 -15.58 -8.29 -5.88
CA GLY A 4 -15.10 -8.18 -4.50
C GLY A 4 -14.94 -6.75 -4.00
N SER A 5 -16.01 -5.95 -3.97
CA SER A 5 -16.14 -4.86 -2.99
C SER A 5 -16.67 -5.44 -1.67
N ALA A 6 -15.97 -6.43 -1.11
CA ALA A 6 -16.28 -6.94 0.22
C ALA A 6 -15.65 -5.97 1.21
N GLY A 7 -16.50 -5.21 1.90
CA GLY A 7 -16.12 -4.18 2.86
C GLY A 7 -15.13 -4.75 3.87
N ILE A 8 -14.03 -4.04 4.07
CA ILE A 8 -13.05 -4.36 5.09
C ILE A 8 -13.76 -4.15 6.43
N VAL A 9 -13.76 -5.16 7.32
CA VAL A 9 -14.42 -5.04 8.63
C VAL A 9 -13.38 -4.80 9.73
N GLU A 10 -13.74 -4.07 10.78
CA GLU A 10 -12.85 -3.89 11.93
C GLU A 10 -12.43 -5.25 12.50
N GLY A 11 -11.13 -5.41 12.75
CA GLY A 11 -10.54 -6.67 13.19
C GLY A 11 -9.98 -7.55 12.06
N ASP A 12 -10.29 -7.26 10.79
CA ASP A 12 -9.74 -7.99 9.65
C ASP A 12 -8.23 -7.73 9.47
N SER A 13 -7.61 -8.58 8.66
CA SER A 13 -6.21 -8.41 8.25
C SER A 13 -6.15 -8.03 6.78
N VAL A 14 -5.60 -6.86 6.50
CA VAL A 14 -5.42 -6.34 5.14
C VAL A 14 -3.96 -6.45 4.75
N THR A 15 -3.69 -6.94 3.55
CA THR A 15 -2.34 -6.99 3.00
C THR A 15 -2.29 -6.28 1.66
N LEU A 16 -1.45 -5.26 1.58
CA LEU A 16 -1.14 -4.53 0.37
C LEU A 16 0.17 -5.03 -0.22
N ASN A 17 0.20 -5.21 -1.54
CA ASN A 17 1.37 -5.64 -2.28
C ASN A 17 1.71 -4.61 -3.36
N CYS A 18 2.96 -4.20 -3.39
CA CYS A 18 3.49 -3.30 -4.39
C CYS A 18 4.49 -4.05 -5.25
N SER A 19 4.38 -3.91 -6.56
CA SER A 19 5.33 -4.49 -7.51
C SER A 19 5.76 -3.41 -8.49
N SER A 20 7.06 -3.36 -8.80
CA SER A 20 7.62 -2.41 -9.76
C SER A 20 8.73 -3.09 -10.55
N ASP A 21 8.57 -3.12 -11.87
CA ASP A 21 9.55 -3.65 -12.81
C ASP A 21 10.62 -2.59 -13.05
N SER A 22 11.61 -2.53 -12.15
CA SER A 22 12.77 -1.67 -12.29
C SER A 22 14.06 -2.49 -12.27
N ASN A 23 15.02 -2.10 -13.11
CA ASN A 23 16.38 -2.65 -13.11
C ASN A 23 17.39 -1.51 -12.93
N PRO A 24 18.16 -1.45 -11.82
CA PRO A 24 18.23 -2.41 -10.71
C PRO A 24 16.94 -2.46 -9.86
N PRO A 25 16.79 -3.45 -8.97
CA PRO A 25 15.59 -3.58 -8.13
C PRO A 25 15.28 -2.29 -7.37
N PRO A 26 14.01 -1.83 -7.37
CA PRO A 26 13.65 -0.61 -6.67
C PRO A 26 13.49 -0.87 -5.17
N LYS A 27 13.79 0.14 -4.36
CA LYS A 27 13.33 0.21 -2.97
C LYS A 27 11.85 0.59 -2.96
N LEU A 28 11.04 -0.16 -2.24
CA LEU A 28 9.60 0.07 -2.10
C LEU A 28 9.29 0.58 -0.70
N ASP A 29 8.56 1.69 -0.63
CA ASP A 29 8.15 2.35 0.61
C ASP A 29 6.65 2.69 0.56
N TRP A 30 5.93 2.53 1.66
CA TRP A 30 4.50 2.76 1.76
C TRP A 30 4.19 4.08 2.46
N PHE A 31 3.19 4.78 1.94
CA PHE A 31 2.73 6.07 2.43
C PHE A 31 1.22 6.05 2.62
N LYS A 32 0.74 6.56 3.76
CA LYS A 32 -0.67 6.80 4.05
C LYS A 32 -0.92 8.30 4.14
N GLY A 33 -1.73 8.87 3.25
CA GLY A 33 -2.01 10.32 3.24
C GLY A 33 -0.73 11.19 3.13
N GLY A 34 0.32 10.67 2.49
CA GLY A 34 1.63 11.34 2.39
C GLY A 34 2.60 11.04 3.53
N MET A 35 2.18 10.36 4.61
CA MET A 35 3.04 9.98 5.72
C MET A 35 3.62 8.59 5.52
N PHE A 36 4.93 8.42 5.73
CA PHE A 36 5.59 7.12 5.62
C PHE A 36 5.09 6.15 6.70
N VAL A 37 4.67 4.95 6.31
CA VAL A 37 4.11 3.92 7.22
C VAL A 37 4.88 2.61 7.23
N GLY A 38 5.76 2.37 6.26
CA GLY A 38 6.57 1.16 6.23
C GLY A 38 7.40 1.03 4.96
N SER A 39 8.40 0.14 4.98
CA SER A 39 9.21 -0.23 3.82
C SER A 39 8.99 -1.68 3.45
N GLY A 40 9.10 -1.99 2.17
CA GLY A 40 9.04 -3.34 1.65
C GLY A 40 7.95 -3.53 0.61
N ARG A 41 7.99 -4.71 -0.02
CA ARG A 41 7.04 -5.10 -1.06
C ARG A 41 5.63 -5.28 -0.51
N ILE A 42 5.54 -5.81 0.71
CA ILE A 42 4.29 -6.17 1.37
C ILE A 42 4.10 -5.28 2.58
N TYR A 43 2.91 -4.69 2.71
CA TYR A 43 2.48 -3.97 3.90
C TYR A 43 1.22 -4.62 4.45
N SER A 44 1.32 -5.16 5.66
CA SER A 44 0.23 -5.89 6.30
C SER A 44 -0.24 -5.14 7.54
N ILE A 45 -1.55 -4.97 7.64
CA ILE A 45 -2.23 -4.41 8.80
C ILE A 45 -3.04 -5.55 9.41
N SER A 46 -2.68 -5.93 10.64
CA SER A 46 -3.44 -6.91 11.42
C SER A 46 -4.44 -6.18 12.30
N LYS A 47 -5.68 -6.67 12.38
CA LYS A 47 -6.76 -6.04 13.15
C LYS A 47 -6.98 -4.58 12.74
N ILE A 48 -7.34 -4.39 11.48
CA ILE A 48 -7.63 -3.08 10.93
C ILE A 48 -8.78 -2.42 11.69
N SER A 49 -8.77 -1.10 11.75
CA SER A 49 -9.77 -0.28 12.45
C SER A 49 -10.05 0.98 11.66
N SER A 50 -11.09 1.72 12.04
CA SER A 50 -11.40 3.04 11.49
C SER A 50 -10.22 4.03 11.45
N ASP A 51 -9.24 3.92 12.36
CA ASP A 51 -8.02 4.74 12.31
C ASP A 51 -7.13 4.42 11.10
N HIS A 52 -7.15 3.17 10.62
CA HIS A 52 -6.36 2.73 9.47
C HIS A 52 -7.00 3.14 8.13
N SER A 53 -8.24 3.63 8.11
CA SER A 53 -8.86 4.15 6.90
C SER A 53 -8.05 5.30 6.31
N GLY A 54 -8.00 5.36 4.98
CA GLY A 54 -7.27 6.40 4.25
C GLY A 54 -6.65 5.92 2.95
N GLU A 55 -5.97 6.84 2.27
CA GLU A 55 -5.33 6.60 0.99
C GLU A 55 -3.90 6.10 1.18
N TYR A 56 -3.60 4.93 0.63
CA TYR A 56 -2.28 4.30 0.62
C TYR A 56 -1.65 4.36 -0.76
N LYS A 57 -0.37 4.72 -0.80
CA LYS A 57 0.46 4.76 -2.02
C LYS A 57 1.79 4.07 -1.75
N CYS A 58 2.22 3.26 -2.70
CA CYS A 58 3.57 2.74 -2.71
C CYS A 58 4.48 3.66 -3.52
N LYS A 59 5.68 3.91 -3.01
CA LYS A 59 6.75 4.64 -3.68
C LYS A 59 7.83 3.64 -4.06
N SER A 60 8.08 3.53 -5.36
CA SER A 60 9.22 2.79 -5.90
C SER A 60 10.35 3.77 -6.21
N ARG A 61 11.55 3.51 -5.67
CA ARG A 61 12.75 4.33 -5.90
C ARG A 61 13.89 3.46 -6.39
N ASN A 62 14.53 3.88 -7.46
CA ASN A 62 15.71 3.25 -8.01
C ASN A 62 16.75 4.32 -8.43
N LYS A 63 17.94 3.91 -8.88
CA LYS A 63 18.98 4.82 -9.39
C LYS A 63 18.52 5.74 -10.53
N HIS A 64 17.46 5.35 -11.23
CA HIS A 64 16.89 6.10 -12.35
C HIS A 64 15.83 7.12 -11.94
N GLY A 65 15.38 7.10 -10.68
CA GLY A 65 14.35 8.01 -10.16
C GLY A 65 13.35 7.31 -9.25
N GLU A 66 12.25 7.99 -9.00
CA GLU A 66 11.17 7.51 -8.14
C GLU A 66 9.79 7.69 -8.77
N LYS A 67 8.90 6.74 -8.51
CA LYS A 67 7.50 6.76 -8.94
C LYS A 67 6.58 6.26 -7.84
N TYR A 68 5.41 6.89 -7.75
CA TYR A 68 4.32 6.44 -6.91
C TYR A 68 3.39 5.52 -7.71
N SER A 69 2.81 4.52 -7.03
CA SER A 69 1.72 3.71 -7.55
C SER A 69 0.41 4.50 -7.59
N ASP A 70 -0.61 3.91 -8.21
CA ASP A 70 -1.98 4.32 -8.00
C ASP A 70 -2.34 4.27 -6.51
N ALA A 71 -3.29 5.13 -6.15
CA ALA A 71 -3.82 5.26 -4.81
C ALA A 71 -4.78 4.10 -4.49
N VAL A 72 -4.61 3.48 -3.32
CA VAL A 72 -5.56 2.49 -2.80
C VAL A 72 -6.19 3.04 -1.54
N THR A 73 -7.50 3.26 -1.56
CA THR A 73 -8.24 3.71 -0.38
C THR A 73 -8.70 2.51 0.42
N LEU A 74 -8.23 2.41 1.67
CA LEU A 74 -8.79 1.50 2.65
C LEU A 74 -9.95 2.20 3.34
N ASN A 75 -11.12 1.58 3.29
CA ASN A 75 -12.29 2.04 4.02
C ASN A 75 -12.83 0.87 4.84
N VAL A 76 -12.65 1.00 6.16
CA VAL A 76 -13.26 0.13 7.17
C VAL A 76 -14.62 0.68 7.56
#